data_AF-A0A9W9VF20-F1
#
_entry.id   AF-A0A9W9VF20-F1
#
_cell.length_a   1.000
_cell.length_b   1.000
_cell.length_c   1.000
_cell.angle_alpha   90.00
_cell.angle_beta   90.00
_cell.angle_gamma   90.00
#
_symmetry.space_group_name_H-M   'P 1'
#
loop_
_entity.id
_entity.type
_entity.pdbx_description
1 polymer ?
#
loop_
_entity_poly.entity_id
_entity_poly.type
_entity_poly.pdbx_seq_one_letter_code
_entity_poly.pdbx_strand_id
1 'polypeptide(L)'
;MAHQAHNIPWALLASNLEWKTPTSLNNIATNLYPRMKPDQAKDLTHFVNAFVKTLDEHSVCERKKYPEHYDIPESSDVILDEAIVRKISPTVRRWRGNWPRNWPRANTCPSGKCKAFEVVGKNPRWTHLCDECACVVIPQEERVMSAFLRNPRVEIDWRSSGDDSNDEAIFNNNFVLTLLLYGEMEPILRVCAHPENYLRFWHDGSYFEGPHDLGWEELCRQMLSVYVSLNVAYCFPETWDSASGRTEEKDYRNARFYQQTLIESASSSEVDELRSILCSKGLPMELALEIMKFADYKTPKSKLDPPHDPLHPANREALGQYLKYCWKTLVLYYTMATEIGMDPLDRMNQSDRSNKFNWKNLVGDAIIDLFDHRKDRHYDWRYEYLTRSLSMK
;
A
#
# COMPACT_ATOMS: atom_id res chain seq x y z
N MET A 1 -15.15 14.61 -7.63
CA MET A 1 -14.25 14.86 -8.77
C MET A 1 -12.99 14.07 -8.52
N ALA A 2 -12.39 13.52 -9.56
CA ALA A 2 -11.09 12.87 -9.44
C ALA A 2 -10.05 13.86 -8.83
N HIS A 3 -9.19 13.35 -7.96
CA HIS A 3 -8.16 14.12 -7.30
C HIS A 3 -7.07 14.52 -8.31
N GLN A 4 -6.48 15.72 -8.18
CA GLN A 4 -5.53 16.28 -9.15
C GLN A 4 -6.05 16.35 -10.60
N ALA A 5 -7.36 16.46 -10.85
CA ALA A 5 -7.93 16.44 -12.20
C ALA A 5 -7.46 17.57 -13.16
N HIS A 6 -6.80 18.61 -12.63
CA HIS A 6 -6.18 19.66 -13.45
C HIS A 6 -4.75 19.31 -13.90
N ASN A 7 -4.08 18.37 -13.23
CA ASN A 7 -2.70 17.95 -13.52
C ASN A 7 -2.64 16.55 -14.13
N ILE A 8 -3.55 15.65 -13.73
CA ILE A 8 -3.59 14.26 -14.16
C ILE A 8 -4.78 14.07 -15.12
N PRO A 9 -4.55 13.58 -16.37
CA PRO A 9 -5.58 13.49 -17.38
C PRO A 9 -6.47 12.25 -17.20
N TRP A 10 -7.20 12.16 -16.08
CA TRP A 10 -8.08 11.02 -15.77
C TRP A 10 -9.11 10.73 -16.85
N ALA A 11 -9.67 11.76 -17.47
CA ALA A 11 -10.61 11.61 -18.58
C ALA A 11 -9.98 10.92 -19.80
N LEU A 12 -8.69 11.16 -20.06
CA LEU A 12 -7.97 10.48 -21.14
C LEU A 12 -7.82 8.99 -20.85
N LEU A 13 -7.42 8.63 -19.63
CA LEU A 13 -7.35 7.24 -19.19
C LEU A 13 -8.72 6.55 -19.28
N ALA A 14 -9.76 7.17 -18.72
CA ALA A 14 -11.11 6.64 -18.78
C ALA A 14 -11.61 6.45 -20.23
N SER A 15 -11.28 7.37 -21.14
CA SER A 15 -11.66 7.26 -22.56
C SER A 15 -10.99 6.08 -23.30
N ASN A 16 -9.93 5.51 -22.74
CA ASN A 16 -9.21 4.34 -23.25
C ASN A 16 -9.72 3.02 -22.65
N LEU A 17 -10.62 3.11 -21.67
CA LEU A 17 -11.24 1.98 -20.99
C LEU A 17 -12.73 1.91 -21.30
N GLU A 18 -13.29 0.70 -21.19
CA GLU A 18 -14.72 0.47 -21.29
C GLU A 18 -15.19 -0.50 -20.23
N TRP A 19 -16.38 -0.22 -19.70
CA TRP A 19 -17.07 -1.10 -18.77
C TRP A 19 -17.73 -2.24 -19.53
N LYS A 20 -17.42 -3.49 -19.20
CA LYS A 20 -18.12 -4.66 -19.74
C LYS A 20 -18.66 -5.52 -18.63
N THR A 21 -19.92 -5.91 -18.78
CA THR A 21 -20.56 -6.94 -17.98
C THR A 21 -20.28 -8.33 -18.58
N PRO A 22 -20.31 -9.41 -17.77
CA PRO A 22 -20.19 -10.77 -18.27
C PRO A 22 -21.26 -11.04 -19.33
N THR A 23 -20.89 -11.83 -20.34
CA THR A 23 -21.86 -12.36 -21.32
C THR A 23 -21.84 -13.88 -21.26
N SER A 24 -22.88 -14.54 -21.77
CA SER A 24 -22.94 -16.01 -21.85
C SER A 24 -21.78 -16.64 -22.63
N LEU A 25 -21.06 -15.84 -23.44
CA LEU A 25 -19.88 -16.24 -24.22
C LEU A 25 -18.55 -15.82 -23.56
N ASN A 26 -18.60 -14.98 -22.51
CA ASN A 26 -17.44 -14.47 -21.80
C ASN A 26 -17.75 -14.38 -20.29
N ASN A 27 -17.50 -15.48 -19.58
CA ASN A 27 -17.73 -15.66 -18.13
C ASN A 27 -16.79 -14.82 -17.23
N ILE A 28 -16.22 -13.73 -17.74
CA ILE A 28 -15.33 -12.88 -16.94
C ILE A 28 -16.20 -11.83 -16.26
N ALA A 29 -16.03 -11.70 -14.94
CA ALA A 29 -16.73 -10.75 -14.07
C ALA A 29 -16.82 -9.34 -14.67
N THR A 30 -17.82 -8.55 -14.27
CA THR A 30 -17.94 -7.14 -14.64
C THR A 30 -16.60 -6.45 -14.37
N ASN A 31 -16.04 -5.76 -15.37
CA ASN A 31 -14.74 -5.10 -15.21
C ASN A 31 -14.51 -3.99 -16.23
N LEU A 32 -13.44 -3.22 -16.00
CA LEU A 32 -12.84 -2.36 -17.02
C LEU A 32 -12.05 -3.20 -18.02
N TYR A 33 -12.05 -2.78 -19.28
CA TYR A 33 -11.26 -3.38 -20.34
C TYR A 33 -10.65 -2.31 -21.26
N PRO A 34 -9.47 -2.57 -21.84
CA PRO A 34 -8.93 -1.73 -22.91
C PRO A 34 -9.86 -1.72 -24.13
N ARG A 35 -10.07 -0.53 -24.71
CA ARG A 35 -10.85 -0.38 -25.96
C ARG A 35 -10.12 -0.82 -27.22
N MET A 36 -8.80 -1.02 -27.15
CA MET A 36 -7.92 -1.38 -28.27
C MET A 36 -7.97 -0.40 -29.45
N LYS A 37 -7.96 0.92 -29.16
CA LYS A 37 -7.95 1.97 -30.21
C LYS A 37 -6.56 2.12 -30.85
N PRO A 38 -6.46 2.60 -32.11
CA PRO A 38 -5.18 2.76 -32.82
C PRO A 38 -4.08 3.53 -32.05
N ASP A 39 -4.45 4.57 -31.30
CA ASP A 39 -3.50 5.41 -30.54
C ASP A 39 -3.51 5.17 -29.02
N GLN A 40 -4.20 4.12 -28.55
CA GLN A 40 -4.38 3.87 -27.13
C GLN A 40 -3.06 3.75 -26.35
N ALA A 41 -2.04 3.12 -26.93
CA ALA A 41 -0.71 3.03 -26.33
C ALA A 41 -0.10 4.42 -26.06
N LYS A 42 -0.26 5.36 -27.00
CA LYS A 42 0.26 6.73 -26.87
C LYS A 42 -0.49 7.50 -25.79
N ASP A 43 -1.80 7.36 -25.74
CA ASP A 43 -2.65 8.00 -24.72
C ASP A 43 -2.31 7.50 -23.31
N LEU A 44 -2.17 6.19 -23.13
CA LEU A 44 -1.79 5.62 -21.84
C LEU A 44 -0.37 6.05 -21.44
N THR A 45 0.57 6.08 -22.39
CA THR A 45 1.92 6.60 -22.14
C THR A 45 1.89 8.08 -21.73
N HIS A 46 1.04 8.89 -22.38
CA HIS A 46 0.85 10.29 -22.02
C HIS A 46 0.30 10.42 -20.59
N PHE A 47 -0.71 9.63 -20.24
CA PHE A 47 -1.25 9.59 -18.87
C PHE A 47 -0.17 9.23 -17.84
N VAL A 48 0.59 8.15 -18.06
CA VAL A 48 1.67 7.72 -17.16
C VAL A 48 2.70 8.83 -16.98
N ASN A 49 3.15 9.46 -18.07
CA ASN A 49 4.11 10.56 -18.00
C ASN A 49 3.56 11.77 -17.24
N ALA A 50 2.30 12.14 -17.45
CA ALA A 50 1.67 13.25 -16.74
C ALA A 50 1.51 12.95 -15.24
N PHE A 51 1.10 11.73 -14.88
CA PHE A 51 0.99 11.28 -13.50
C PHE A 51 2.34 11.37 -12.78
N VAL A 52 3.36 10.76 -13.37
CA VAL A 52 4.71 10.69 -12.79
C VAL A 52 5.36 12.07 -12.72
N LYS A 53 5.16 12.93 -13.73
CA LYS A 53 5.62 14.33 -13.70
C LYS A 53 4.96 15.10 -12.55
N THR A 54 3.65 14.96 -12.36
CA THR A 54 2.93 15.63 -11.25
C THR A 54 3.46 15.16 -9.90
N LEU A 55 3.78 13.87 -9.79
CA LEU A 55 4.36 13.29 -8.58
C LEU A 55 5.76 13.84 -8.29
N ASP A 56 6.62 13.95 -9.31
CA ASP A 56 7.97 14.56 -9.24
C ASP A 56 7.91 16.03 -8.82
N GLU A 57 7.02 16.83 -9.42
CA GLU A 57 6.87 18.24 -9.07
C GLU A 57 6.41 18.42 -7.62
N HIS A 58 5.49 17.57 -7.17
CA HIS A 58 5.00 17.61 -5.79
C HIS A 58 6.03 17.09 -4.78
N SER A 59 6.85 16.09 -5.13
CA SER A 59 7.93 15.59 -4.26
C SER A 59 9.04 16.62 -4.08
N VAL A 60 9.41 17.34 -5.15
CA VAL A 60 10.33 18.49 -5.06
C VAL A 60 9.77 19.57 -4.13
N CYS A 61 8.47 19.88 -4.22
CA CYS A 61 7.84 20.84 -3.33
C CYS A 61 7.77 20.34 -1.88
N GLU A 62 7.53 19.05 -1.68
CA GLU A 62 7.53 18.44 -0.34
C GLU A 62 8.92 18.50 0.29
N ARG A 63 9.96 18.14 -0.47
CA ARG A 63 11.35 18.12 0.00
C ARG A 63 11.85 19.48 0.47
N LYS A 64 11.39 20.57 -0.17
CA LYS A 64 11.72 21.97 0.18
C LYS A 64 11.18 22.42 1.55
N LYS A 65 10.28 21.66 2.18
CA LYS A 65 9.80 21.94 3.53
C LYS A 65 10.82 21.59 4.62
N TYR A 66 11.86 20.84 4.26
CA TYR A 66 12.88 20.32 5.15
C TYR A 66 14.26 20.91 4.81
N PRO A 67 15.22 20.94 5.74
CA PRO A 67 16.60 21.34 5.47
C PRO A 67 17.18 20.68 4.23
N GLU A 68 17.86 21.46 3.38
CA GLU A 68 18.46 20.95 2.13
C GLU A 68 19.46 19.82 2.40
N HIS A 69 20.24 19.96 3.49
CA HIS A 69 21.19 18.96 3.96
C HIS A 69 20.96 18.65 5.44
N TYR A 70 21.25 17.41 5.79
CA TYR A 70 21.32 16.94 7.16
C TYR A 70 22.76 16.50 7.43
N ASP A 71 23.26 16.84 8.61
CA ASP A 71 24.52 16.27 9.09
C ASP A 71 24.34 14.76 9.30
N ILE A 72 25.41 13.99 9.11
CA ILE A 72 25.42 12.54 9.34
C ILE A 72 25.14 12.30 10.83
N PRO A 73 24.01 11.66 11.21
CA PRO A 73 23.71 11.44 12.62
C PRO A 73 24.66 10.43 13.25
N GLU A 74 25.05 10.66 14.50
CA GLU A 74 25.83 9.70 15.27
C GLU A 74 24.97 8.49 15.64
N SER A 75 25.61 7.34 15.88
CA SER A 75 24.91 6.09 16.26
C SER A 75 23.94 6.23 17.43
N SER A 76 24.22 7.15 18.35
CA SER A 76 23.41 7.41 19.56
C SER A 76 22.35 8.49 19.40
N ASP A 77 22.31 9.19 18.26
CA ASP A 77 21.37 10.27 18.03
C ASP A 77 19.93 9.76 18.04
N VAL A 78 19.06 10.49 18.74
CA VAL A 78 17.63 10.18 18.79
C VAL A 78 16.98 10.56 17.46
N ILE A 79 16.44 9.58 16.76
CA ILE A 79 15.68 9.72 15.51
C ILE A 79 14.18 9.83 15.80
N LEU A 80 13.68 9.05 16.76
CA LEU A 80 12.29 9.09 17.21
C LEU A 80 12.18 9.78 18.57
N ASP A 81 11.87 11.07 18.56
CA ASP A 81 11.62 11.82 19.79
C ASP A 81 10.29 11.43 20.47
N GLU A 82 10.04 11.96 21.67
CA GLU A 82 8.82 11.66 22.42
C GLU A 82 7.53 12.10 21.71
N ALA A 83 7.58 13.18 20.92
CA ALA A 83 6.41 13.67 20.19
C ALA A 83 6.03 12.72 19.07
N ILE A 84 7.01 12.26 18.29
CA ILE A 84 6.86 11.25 17.23
C ILE A 84 6.40 9.93 17.84
N VAL A 85 7.08 9.45 18.88
CA VAL A 85 6.73 8.19 19.56
C VAL A 85 5.28 8.20 20.01
N ARG A 86 4.83 9.28 20.66
CA ARG A 86 3.43 9.43 21.08
C ARG A 86 2.48 9.41 19.89
N LYS A 87 2.84 10.08 18.79
CA LYS A 87 2.02 10.17 17.58
C LYS A 87 1.83 8.81 16.90
N ILE A 88 2.91 8.05 16.72
CA ILE A 88 2.87 6.77 15.97
C ILE A 88 2.50 5.56 16.83
N SER A 89 2.58 5.68 18.16
CA SER A 89 2.29 4.59 19.11
C SER A 89 1.00 3.81 18.85
N PRO A 90 -0.15 4.42 18.52
CA PRO A 90 -1.37 3.66 18.24
C PRO A 90 -1.22 2.71 17.04
N THR A 91 -0.49 3.11 15.99
CA THR A 91 -0.25 2.27 14.83
C THR A 91 0.80 1.20 15.12
N VAL A 92 1.85 1.57 15.86
CA VAL A 92 2.86 0.62 16.34
C VAL A 92 2.25 -0.50 17.17
N ARG A 93 1.35 -0.18 18.11
CA ARG A 93 0.63 -1.19 18.89
C ARG A 93 -0.16 -2.15 18.01
N ARG A 94 -0.83 -1.64 16.96
CA ARG A 94 -1.64 -2.47 16.06
C ARG A 94 -0.80 -3.48 15.30
N TRP A 95 0.26 -3.06 14.62
CA TRP A 95 1.06 -4.01 13.83
C TRP A 95 1.92 -4.92 14.71
N ARG A 96 2.43 -4.45 15.86
CA ARG A 96 3.11 -5.33 16.84
C ARG A 96 2.18 -6.41 17.40
N GLY A 97 0.90 -6.09 17.55
CA GLY A 97 -0.15 -7.01 17.97
C GLY A 97 -0.34 -8.20 17.03
N ASN A 98 -0.05 -8.00 15.75
CA ASN A 98 -0.26 -8.97 14.66
C ASN A 98 0.97 -9.84 14.36
N TRP A 99 2.12 -9.57 14.98
CA TRP A 99 3.33 -10.37 14.76
C TRP A 99 3.24 -11.76 15.44
N PRO A 100 3.85 -12.81 14.84
CA PRO A 100 3.90 -14.14 15.43
C PRO A 100 4.49 -14.12 16.84
N ARG A 101 3.89 -14.86 17.79
CA ARG A 101 4.32 -14.83 19.21
C ARG A 101 5.75 -15.28 19.46
N ASN A 102 6.31 -16.08 18.58
CA ASN A 102 7.68 -16.58 18.67
C ASN A 102 8.71 -15.52 18.22
N TRP A 103 8.28 -14.39 17.66
CA TRP A 103 9.19 -13.30 17.32
C TRP A 103 9.73 -12.63 18.60
N PRO A 104 11.04 -12.39 18.74
CA PRO A 104 11.67 -11.86 19.97
C PRO A 104 11.06 -10.55 20.49
N ARG A 105 10.35 -9.80 19.63
CA ARG A 105 9.75 -8.49 19.90
C ARG A 105 8.23 -8.44 19.70
N ALA A 106 7.61 -9.55 19.30
CA ALA A 106 6.16 -9.67 19.24
C ALA A 106 5.59 -9.81 20.66
N ASN A 107 4.56 -9.01 20.95
CA ASN A 107 3.65 -9.19 22.07
C ASN A 107 4.24 -9.53 23.46
N THR A 108 5.48 -9.14 23.76
CA THR A 108 5.93 -9.03 25.14
C THR A 108 5.56 -7.64 25.64
N CYS A 109 4.45 -7.55 26.38
CA CYS A 109 4.33 -6.43 27.31
C CYS A 109 5.50 -6.58 28.29
N PRO A 110 6.47 -5.63 28.36
CA PRO A 110 7.67 -5.80 29.16
C PRO A 110 7.37 -5.98 30.66
N SER A 111 6.20 -5.53 31.11
CA SER A 111 5.79 -5.64 32.50
C SER A 111 5.21 -7.01 32.88
N GLY A 112 4.81 -7.85 31.92
CA GLY A 112 4.02 -9.07 32.18
C GLY A 112 2.67 -8.84 32.88
N LYS A 113 2.28 -7.57 33.12
CA LYS A 113 1.14 -7.18 33.96
C LYS A 113 -0.12 -6.80 33.18
N CYS A 114 -0.09 -6.68 31.84
CA CYS A 114 -1.35 -6.49 31.11
C CYS A 114 -2.12 -7.83 31.22
N LYS A 115 -3.28 -7.82 31.91
CA LYS A 115 -4.11 -8.99 32.26
C LYS A 115 -4.81 -9.69 31.08
N ALA A 116 -4.17 -9.79 29.91
CA ALA A 116 -4.66 -10.60 28.80
C ALA A 116 -4.32 -12.09 28.94
N PHE A 117 -3.51 -12.46 29.94
CA PHE A 117 -2.99 -13.82 30.10
C PHE A 117 -3.83 -14.76 30.99
N GLU A 118 -4.78 -14.25 31.79
CA GLU A 118 -5.42 -15.07 32.83
C GLU A 118 -6.85 -15.55 32.56
N VAL A 119 -7.50 -15.14 31.48
CA VAL A 119 -8.87 -15.62 31.20
C VAL A 119 -9.04 -15.89 29.72
N VAL A 120 -8.85 -17.14 29.29
CA VAL A 120 -9.81 -17.98 28.55
C VAL A 120 -9.12 -19.32 28.32
N GLY A 121 -9.63 -20.36 28.97
CA GLY A 121 -9.23 -21.73 28.68
C GLY A 121 -9.42 -22.06 27.20
N LYS A 122 -8.41 -22.70 26.61
CA LYS A 122 -8.50 -23.52 25.39
C LYS A 122 -8.99 -22.83 24.10
N ASN A 123 -8.84 -21.53 23.92
CA ASN A 123 -8.89 -20.95 22.56
C ASN A 123 -7.81 -19.86 22.36
N PRO A 124 -6.70 -20.14 21.63
CA PRO A 124 -5.47 -19.36 21.70
C PRO A 124 -5.41 -18.22 20.68
N ARG A 125 -6.47 -17.45 20.43
CA ARG A 125 -6.42 -16.40 19.39
C ARG A 125 -7.09 -15.11 19.82
N TRP A 126 -6.34 -14.27 20.53
CA TRP A 126 -6.68 -12.86 20.69
C TRP A 126 -5.41 -12.02 20.61
N THR A 127 -5.42 -11.09 19.65
CA THR A 127 -4.45 -10.01 19.48
C THR A 127 -4.47 -9.11 20.72
N HIS A 128 -3.28 -8.73 21.20
CA HIS A 128 -3.12 -7.89 22.38
C HIS A 128 -3.51 -6.43 22.07
N LEU A 129 -4.81 -6.13 21.94
CA LEU A 129 -5.33 -4.77 21.92
C LEU A 129 -5.42 -4.24 23.36
N CYS A 130 -4.29 -3.80 23.91
CA CYS A 130 -4.31 -2.99 25.12
C CYS A 130 -4.02 -1.54 24.74
N ASP A 131 -5.08 -0.84 24.34
CA ASP A 131 -5.03 0.59 24.03
C ASP A 131 -4.72 1.44 25.28
N GLU A 132 -4.90 0.87 26.48
CA GLU A 132 -4.74 1.55 27.77
C GLU A 132 -3.50 1.14 28.58
N CYS A 133 -2.66 0.19 28.10
CA CYS A 133 -1.49 -0.23 28.89
C CYS A 133 -0.39 0.84 28.84
N ALA A 134 0.12 1.24 30.01
CA ALA A 134 1.28 2.13 30.19
C ALA A 134 2.63 1.48 29.80
N CYS A 135 2.62 0.42 28.98
CA CYS A 135 3.84 -0.22 28.50
C CYS A 135 4.61 0.67 27.53
N VAL A 136 5.93 0.52 27.51
CA VAL A 136 6.81 1.16 26.54
C VAL A 136 6.52 0.55 25.16
N VAL A 137 5.92 1.33 24.27
CA VAL A 137 5.51 0.89 22.92
C VAL A 137 6.72 0.80 21.99
N ILE A 138 7.66 1.72 22.14
CA ILE A 138 8.88 1.82 21.35
C ILE A 138 10.03 1.91 22.36
N PRO A 139 10.83 0.86 22.54
CA PRO A 139 11.98 0.89 23.45
C PRO A 139 12.99 1.97 23.04
N GLN A 140 13.78 2.50 23.99
CA GLN A 140 14.66 3.65 23.73
C GLN A 140 15.76 3.31 22.72
N GLU A 141 16.29 2.09 22.82
CA GLU A 141 17.26 1.50 21.91
C GLU A 141 16.75 1.39 20.47
N GLU A 142 15.44 1.45 20.24
CA GLU A 142 14.82 1.40 18.90
C GLU A 142 14.56 2.77 18.30
N ARG A 143 14.81 3.83 19.07
CA ARG A 143 14.56 5.22 18.67
C ARG A 143 15.81 5.92 18.15
N VAL A 144 16.97 5.30 18.29
CA VAL A 144 18.28 5.89 17.97
C VAL A 144 18.76 5.47 16.60
N MET A 145 19.70 6.23 16.02
CA MET A 145 20.20 6.02 14.67
C MET A 145 20.73 4.60 14.44
N SER A 146 21.49 4.05 15.39
CA SER A 146 22.07 2.69 15.28
C SER A 146 21.02 1.60 15.03
N ALA A 147 19.78 1.78 15.50
CA ALA A 147 18.70 0.83 15.26
C ALA A 147 18.21 0.85 13.79
N PHE A 148 18.31 1.99 13.12
CA PHE A 148 18.01 2.14 11.69
C PHE A 148 19.17 1.72 10.77
N LEU A 149 20.36 1.49 11.34
CA LEU A 149 21.58 1.06 10.64
C LEU A 149 21.86 -0.44 10.77
N ARG A 150 20.95 -1.23 11.34
CA ARG A 150 21.14 -2.67 11.47
C ARG A 150 21.25 -3.31 10.09
N ASN A 151 22.39 -3.97 9.85
CA ASN A 151 22.74 -4.58 8.58
C ASN A 151 21.85 -5.81 8.30
N PRO A 152 21.09 -5.83 7.19
CA PRO A 152 20.32 -6.99 6.78
C PRO A 152 21.21 -8.13 6.28
N ARG A 153 20.98 -9.34 6.77
CA ARG A 153 21.62 -10.56 6.27
C ARG A 153 20.85 -11.14 5.08
N VAL A 154 21.54 -11.37 3.97
CA VAL A 154 20.97 -11.86 2.70
C VAL A 154 20.91 -13.40 2.62
N GLU A 155 21.77 -14.10 3.36
CA GLU A 155 22.04 -15.53 3.15
C GLU A 155 21.14 -16.50 3.94
N ILE A 156 20.15 -15.99 4.66
CA ILE A 156 19.41 -16.82 5.62
C ILE A 156 18.06 -17.21 5.04
N ASP A 157 17.95 -18.49 4.68
CA ASP A 157 16.66 -19.16 4.57
C ASP A 157 15.98 -19.07 5.94
N TRP A 158 14.99 -18.19 6.04
CA TRP A 158 14.20 -17.95 7.26
C TRP A 158 13.57 -19.25 7.80
N ARG A 159 13.43 -20.30 7.00
CA ARG A 159 12.94 -21.63 7.45
C ARG A 159 14.03 -22.49 8.08
N SER A 160 15.30 -22.27 7.74
CA SER A 160 16.40 -23.20 8.06
C SER A 160 17.23 -22.79 9.27
N SER A 161 17.19 -21.53 9.71
CA SER A 161 17.87 -21.11 10.93
C SER A 161 16.86 -20.65 11.97
N GLY A 162 16.85 -21.29 13.13
CA GLY A 162 16.28 -20.69 14.36
C GLY A 162 17.08 -19.48 14.86
N ASP A 163 17.65 -18.69 13.93
CA ASP A 163 18.44 -17.49 14.15
C ASP A 163 17.69 -16.32 13.49
N ASP A 164 16.96 -15.59 14.34
CA ASP A 164 16.08 -14.43 14.09
C ASP A 164 16.87 -13.19 13.62
N SER A 165 17.78 -13.38 12.67
CA SER A 165 18.91 -12.47 12.45
C SER A 165 18.56 -11.12 11.81
N ASN A 166 17.36 -10.97 11.24
CA ASN A 166 16.89 -9.72 10.63
C ASN A 166 15.73 -9.07 11.40
N ASP A 167 15.27 -9.69 12.49
CA ASP A 167 14.05 -9.31 13.18
C ASP A 167 14.08 -7.88 13.71
N GLU A 168 15.24 -7.47 14.20
CA GLU A 168 15.47 -6.14 14.71
C GLU A 168 15.51 -5.08 13.60
N ALA A 169 16.05 -5.42 12.43
CA ALA A 169 16.10 -4.52 11.29
C ALA A 169 14.72 -4.38 10.64
N ILE A 170 13.96 -5.48 10.52
CA ILE A 170 12.55 -5.48 10.10
C ILE A 170 11.70 -4.62 11.04
N PHE A 171 11.95 -4.72 12.35
CA PHE A 171 11.25 -3.90 13.35
C PHE A 171 11.45 -2.41 13.10
N ASN A 172 12.67 -1.96 12.82
CA ASN A 172 12.94 -0.56 12.51
C ASN A 172 12.44 -0.14 11.13
N ASN A 173 12.45 -1.04 10.14
CA ASN A 173 11.86 -0.75 8.83
C ASN A 173 10.33 -0.48 8.95
N ASN A 174 9.64 -1.17 9.85
CA ASN A 174 8.22 -0.90 10.12
C ASN A 174 7.97 0.50 10.72
N PHE A 175 8.95 1.09 11.42
CA PHE A 175 8.86 2.50 11.80
C PHE A 175 8.94 3.42 10.58
N VAL A 176 9.80 3.14 9.60
CA VAL A 176 9.88 3.92 8.35
C VAL A 176 8.53 3.93 7.63
N LEU A 177 7.90 2.75 7.46
CA LEU A 177 6.54 2.64 6.92
C LEU A 177 5.53 3.48 7.70
N THR A 178 5.58 3.39 9.03
CA THR A 178 4.68 4.13 9.91
C THR A 178 4.91 5.64 9.80
N LEU A 179 6.15 6.10 9.70
CA LEU A 179 6.49 7.52 9.52
C LEU A 179 5.97 8.05 8.19
N LEU A 180 6.10 7.28 7.10
CA LEU A 180 5.53 7.62 5.79
C LEU A 180 4.00 7.80 5.88
N LEU A 181 3.30 6.87 6.52
CA LEU A 181 1.85 6.97 6.75
C LEU A 181 1.45 8.22 7.55
N TYR A 182 2.29 8.64 8.50
CA TYR A 182 2.02 9.79 9.36
C TYR A 182 2.51 11.13 8.79
N GLY A 183 3.24 11.10 7.68
CA GLY A 183 3.85 12.28 7.07
C GLY A 183 5.03 12.84 7.85
N GLU A 184 5.70 12.01 8.63
CA GLU A 184 6.89 12.39 9.42
C GLU A 184 8.17 12.16 8.61
N MET A 185 8.49 13.08 7.71
CA MET A 185 9.67 12.94 6.86
C MET A 185 10.98 13.31 7.54
N GLU A 186 10.99 14.20 8.53
CA GLU A 186 12.24 14.65 9.14
C GLU A 186 13.09 13.48 9.72
N PRO A 187 12.52 12.52 10.48
CA PRO A 187 13.26 11.34 10.91
C PRO A 187 13.76 10.48 9.73
N ILE A 188 12.94 10.34 8.69
CA ILE A 188 13.28 9.56 7.49
C ILE A 188 14.48 10.21 6.78
N LEU A 189 14.46 11.52 6.58
CA LEU A 189 15.52 12.26 5.90
C LEU A 189 16.84 12.21 6.69
N ARG A 190 16.78 12.26 8.03
CA ARG A 190 17.96 12.04 8.89
C ARG A 190 18.56 10.64 8.69
N VAL A 191 17.72 9.61 8.60
CA VAL A 191 18.19 8.25 8.30
C VAL A 191 18.80 8.17 6.89
N CYS A 192 18.18 8.80 5.89
CA CYS A 192 18.68 8.84 4.52
C CYS A 192 20.08 9.49 4.42
N ALA A 193 20.36 10.49 5.25
CA ALA A 193 21.64 11.20 5.26
C ALA A 193 22.82 10.33 5.73
N HIS A 194 22.55 9.23 6.44
CA HIS A 194 23.61 8.34 6.89
C HIS A 194 24.07 7.39 5.76
N PRO A 195 25.37 7.33 5.42
CA PRO A 195 25.86 6.55 4.26
C PRO A 195 25.69 5.04 4.42
N GLU A 196 25.60 4.54 5.65
CA GLU A 196 25.41 3.11 5.94
C GLU A 196 23.93 2.72 6.12
N ASN A 197 22.98 3.57 5.70
CA ASN A 197 21.57 3.20 5.78
C ASN A 197 21.25 2.07 4.78
N TYR A 198 20.36 1.17 5.19
CA TYR A 198 19.93 0.04 4.35
C TYR A 198 18.52 0.24 3.78
N LEU A 199 18.01 1.47 3.73
CA LEU A 199 16.64 1.72 3.26
C LEU A 199 16.44 1.22 1.83
N ARG A 200 17.44 1.38 0.95
CA ARG A 200 17.37 0.84 -0.42
C ARG A 200 17.24 -0.69 -0.45
N PHE A 201 17.89 -1.39 0.48
CA PHE A 201 17.78 -2.85 0.58
C PHE A 201 16.34 -3.27 0.95
N TRP A 202 15.69 -2.52 1.84
CA TRP A 202 14.32 -2.79 2.28
C TRP A 202 13.23 -2.37 1.27
N HIS A 203 13.59 -2.04 0.03
CA HIS A 203 12.64 -1.55 -0.97
C HIS A 203 11.62 -2.62 -1.39
N ASP A 204 12.07 -3.68 -2.06
CA ASP A 204 11.17 -4.67 -2.70
C ASP A 204 10.83 -5.85 -1.78
N GLY A 205 11.58 -6.04 -0.68
CA GLY A 205 11.44 -7.15 0.25
C GLY A 205 11.72 -8.53 -0.37
N SER A 206 12.22 -8.60 -1.61
CA SER A 206 12.30 -9.83 -2.42
C SER A 206 13.38 -10.81 -1.93
N TYR A 207 14.32 -10.31 -1.13
CA TYR A 207 15.43 -11.07 -0.55
C TYR A 207 15.01 -12.04 0.56
N PHE A 208 13.74 -12.03 0.97
CA PHE A 208 13.22 -12.91 2.00
C PHE A 208 12.15 -13.83 1.40
N GLU A 209 12.31 -15.15 1.54
CA GLU A 209 11.21 -16.10 1.33
C GLU A 209 10.08 -15.96 2.40
N GLY A 210 10.02 -14.83 3.11
CA GLY A 210 9.01 -14.51 4.11
C GLY A 210 7.76 -13.87 3.50
N PRO A 211 6.86 -13.30 4.33
CA PRO A 211 5.71 -12.58 3.81
C PRO A 211 6.19 -11.50 2.82
N HIS A 212 5.62 -11.45 1.62
CA HIS A 212 5.99 -10.48 0.56
C HIS A 212 5.74 -9.00 0.95
N ASP A 213 5.36 -8.73 2.21
CA ASP A 213 4.92 -7.45 2.75
C ASP A 213 6.01 -6.71 3.54
N LEU A 214 7.27 -7.16 3.49
CA LEU A 214 8.36 -6.58 4.29
C LEU A 214 9.01 -5.35 3.66
N GLY A 215 8.84 -5.16 2.35
CA GLY A 215 9.40 -4.06 1.60
C GLY A 215 8.52 -2.81 1.66
N TRP A 216 9.13 -1.61 1.66
CA TRP A 216 8.34 -0.38 1.62
C TRP A 216 7.68 -0.09 0.27
N GLU A 217 8.11 -0.75 -0.81
CA GLU A 217 7.45 -0.74 -2.12
C GLU A 217 5.99 -1.20 -2.06
N GLU A 218 5.68 -2.16 -1.20
CA GLU A 218 4.34 -2.72 -1.10
C GLU A 218 3.33 -1.67 -0.63
N LEU A 219 3.72 -0.82 0.33
CA LEU A 219 2.90 0.32 0.74
C LEU A 219 2.61 1.26 -0.45
N CYS A 220 3.59 1.50 -1.32
CA CYS A 220 3.39 2.31 -2.53
C CYS A 220 2.45 1.63 -3.51
N ARG A 221 2.65 0.34 -3.81
CA ARG A 221 1.77 -0.42 -4.72
C ARG A 221 0.31 -0.38 -4.25
N GLN A 222 0.07 -0.63 -2.95
CA GLN A 222 -1.28 -0.59 -2.37
C GLN A 222 -1.89 0.81 -2.46
N MET A 223 -1.16 1.85 -2.06
CA MET A 223 -1.66 3.24 -2.13
C MET A 223 -1.93 3.67 -3.56
N LEU A 224 -1.07 3.28 -4.51
CA LEU A 224 -1.22 3.60 -5.92
C LEU A 224 -2.41 2.86 -6.54
N SER A 225 -2.55 1.56 -6.28
CA SER A 225 -3.66 0.74 -6.75
C SER A 225 -5.01 1.33 -6.29
N VAL A 226 -5.16 1.58 -5.00
CA VAL A 226 -6.39 2.20 -4.45
C VAL A 226 -6.64 3.58 -5.06
N TYR A 227 -5.60 4.41 -5.15
CA TYR A 227 -5.71 5.76 -5.68
C TYR A 227 -6.15 5.76 -7.16
N VAL A 228 -5.54 4.92 -8.00
CA VAL A 228 -5.89 4.80 -9.43
C VAL A 228 -7.28 4.21 -9.57
N SER A 229 -7.59 3.11 -8.89
CA SER A 229 -8.90 2.43 -8.94
C SER A 229 -10.05 3.37 -8.61
N LEU A 230 -9.98 4.13 -7.51
CA LEU A 230 -11.05 5.04 -7.10
C LEU A 230 -11.19 6.25 -8.04
N ASN A 231 -10.07 6.83 -8.50
CA ASN A 231 -10.13 7.96 -9.44
C ASN A 231 -10.66 7.57 -10.82
N VAL A 232 -10.29 6.38 -11.31
CA VAL A 232 -10.80 5.85 -12.58
C VAL A 232 -12.28 5.48 -12.45
N ALA A 233 -12.67 4.76 -11.40
CA ALA A 233 -14.07 4.42 -11.16
C ALA A 233 -14.96 5.68 -11.07
N TYR A 234 -14.46 6.76 -10.46
CA TYR A 234 -15.17 8.04 -10.42
C TYR A 234 -15.48 8.61 -11.82
N CYS A 235 -14.68 8.30 -12.83
CA CYS A 235 -14.87 8.77 -14.21
C CYS A 235 -16.00 8.06 -14.97
N PHE A 236 -16.60 7.02 -14.40
CA PHE A 236 -17.75 6.29 -14.97
C PHE A 236 -18.98 6.50 -14.09
N PRO A 237 -19.66 7.66 -14.17
CA PRO A 237 -20.79 7.96 -13.28
C PRO A 237 -21.91 6.91 -13.37
N GLU A 238 -22.10 6.25 -14.51
CA GLU A 238 -23.05 5.16 -14.69
C GLU A 238 -22.79 3.93 -13.77
N THR A 239 -21.64 3.84 -13.12
CA THR A 239 -21.29 2.73 -12.22
C THR A 239 -21.51 3.05 -10.74
N TRP A 240 -21.67 4.32 -10.36
CA TRP A 240 -21.77 4.73 -8.94
C TRP A 240 -22.85 5.78 -8.65
N ASP A 241 -23.28 6.55 -9.63
CA ASP A 241 -24.33 7.55 -9.49
C ASP A 241 -25.70 7.02 -9.95
N SER A 242 -26.66 6.96 -9.01
CA SER A 242 -28.04 6.56 -9.28
C SER A 242 -28.71 7.43 -10.35
N ALA A 243 -28.38 8.72 -10.41
CA ALA A 243 -28.94 9.63 -11.43
C ALA A 243 -28.39 9.35 -12.84
N SER A 244 -27.24 8.68 -12.93
CA SER A 244 -26.57 8.33 -14.19
C SER A 244 -26.92 6.92 -14.68
N GLY A 245 -27.93 6.26 -14.07
CA GLY A 245 -28.42 4.95 -14.50
C GLY A 245 -27.66 3.76 -13.92
N ARG A 246 -27.08 3.91 -12.72
CA ARG A 246 -26.49 2.80 -11.95
C ARG A 246 -27.49 1.65 -11.78
N THR A 247 -27.07 0.46 -12.18
CA THR A 247 -27.76 -0.82 -11.89
C THR A 247 -26.86 -1.71 -11.04
N GLU A 248 -27.42 -2.77 -10.46
CA GLU A 248 -26.64 -3.74 -9.67
C GLU A 248 -25.52 -4.38 -10.50
N GLU A 249 -25.79 -4.71 -11.76
CA GLU A 249 -24.82 -5.34 -12.67
C GLU A 249 -23.68 -4.40 -13.08
N LYS A 250 -23.95 -3.09 -13.08
CA LYS A 250 -22.99 -2.04 -13.44
C LYS A 250 -22.34 -1.39 -12.23
N ASP A 251 -22.71 -1.80 -11.03
CA ASP A 251 -22.16 -1.23 -9.80
C ASP A 251 -20.66 -1.47 -9.74
N TYR A 252 -19.88 -0.41 -9.54
CA TYR A 252 -18.42 -0.53 -9.49
C TYR A 252 -17.93 -1.45 -8.36
N ARG A 253 -18.73 -1.61 -7.29
CA ARG A 253 -18.39 -2.49 -6.16
C ARG A 253 -18.40 -3.97 -6.55
N ASN A 254 -19.14 -4.30 -7.60
CA ASN A 254 -19.19 -5.63 -8.20
C ASN A 254 -18.10 -5.85 -9.26
N ALA A 255 -17.31 -4.82 -9.56
CA ALA A 255 -16.25 -4.95 -10.54
C ALA A 255 -15.03 -5.65 -9.96
N ARG A 256 -14.42 -6.53 -10.78
CA ARG A 256 -13.28 -7.34 -10.36
C ARG A 256 -12.12 -6.47 -9.86
N PHE A 257 -11.81 -5.37 -10.56
CA PHE A 257 -10.71 -4.50 -10.16
C PHE A 257 -10.88 -3.90 -8.76
N TYR A 258 -12.11 -3.48 -8.45
CA TYR A 258 -12.40 -2.88 -7.15
C TYR A 258 -12.37 -3.91 -6.04
N GLN A 259 -12.95 -5.09 -6.27
CA GLN A 259 -12.90 -6.18 -5.30
C GLN A 259 -11.47 -6.63 -5.02
N GLN A 260 -10.65 -6.76 -6.06
CA GLN A 260 -9.24 -7.13 -5.91
C GLN A 260 -8.45 -6.04 -5.17
N THR A 261 -8.65 -4.77 -5.53
CA THR A 261 -8.05 -3.62 -4.81
C THR A 261 -8.41 -3.67 -3.31
N LEU A 262 -9.65 -4.03 -2.97
CA LEU A 262 -10.07 -4.19 -1.58
C LEU A 262 -9.47 -5.42 -0.90
N ILE A 263 -9.25 -6.51 -1.62
CA ILE A 263 -8.59 -7.73 -1.12
C ILE A 263 -7.11 -7.46 -0.85
N GLU A 264 -6.41 -6.75 -1.74
CA GLU A 264 -4.98 -6.43 -1.60
C GLU A 264 -4.71 -5.38 -0.51
N SER A 265 -5.60 -4.39 -0.39
CA SER A 265 -5.51 -3.37 0.68
C SER A 265 -6.00 -3.85 2.05
N ALA A 266 -6.58 -5.06 2.11
CA ALA A 266 -6.96 -5.72 3.34
C ALA A 266 -5.74 -6.44 3.94
N SER A 267 -4.99 -5.77 4.81
CA SER A 267 -3.84 -6.35 5.53
C SER A 267 -4.15 -7.74 6.10
N SER A 268 -3.23 -8.71 6.05
CA SER A 268 -3.42 -10.10 6.49
C SER A 268 -3.82 -10.26 7.97
N SER A 269 -5.08 -10.03 8.31
CA SER A 269 -5.71 -10.64 9.48
C SER A 269 -6.51 -11.86 9.03
N GLU A 270 -6.78 -12.82 9.91
CA GLU A 270 -7.66 -13.96 9.58
C GLU A 270 -9.05 -13.50 9.11
N VAL A 271 -9.49 -12.31 9.52
CA VAL A 271 -10.72 -11.64 9.06
C VAL A 271 -10.58 -11.25 7.58
N ASP A 272 -9.40 -10.82 7.16
CA ASP A 272 -9.09 -10.39 5.79
C ASP A 272 -8.78 -11.57 4.86
N GLU A 273 -8.18 -12.64 5.39
CA GLU A 273 -8.04 -13.91 4.68
C GLU A 273 -9.40 -14.59 4.47
N LEU A 274 -10.28 -14.61 5.50
CA LEU A 274 -11.65 -15.10 5.34
C LEU A 274 -12.45 -14.24 4.35
N ARG A 275 -12.28 -12.91 4.41
CA ARG A 275 -12.88 -11.95 3.46
C ARG A 275 -12.41 -12.21 2.03
N SER A 276 -11.11 -12.42 1.85
CA SER A 276 -10.48 -12.77 0.57
C SER A 276 -10.96 -14.13 0.05
N ILE A 277 -11.07 -15.14 0.91
CA ILE A 277 -11.63 -16.45 0.57
C ILE A 277 -13.10 -16.33 0.14
N LEU A 278 -13.92 -15.59 0.88
CA LEU A 278 -15.33 -15.40 0.53
C LEU A 278 -15.49 -14.65 -0.80
N CYS A 279 -14.72 -13.59 -1.01
CA CYS A 279 -14.76 -12.82 -2.26
C CYS A 279 -14.21 -13.63 -3.46
N SER A 280 -13.12 -14.38 -3.28
CA SER A 280 -12.56 -15.27 -4.32
C SER A 280 -13.49 -16.44 -4.68
N LYS A 281 -14.44 -16.79 -3.82
CA LYS A 281 -15.53 -17.74 -4.11
C LYS A 281 -16.74 -17.08 -4.79
N GLY A 282 -16.64 -15.80 -5.16
CA GLY A 282 -17.64 -15.07 -5.93
C GLY A 282 -18.70 -14.38 -5.09
N LEU A 283 -18.51 -14.26 -3.77
CA LEU A 283 -19.42 -13.46 -2.95
C LEU A 283 -19.10 -11.96 -3.09
N PRO A 284 -20.12 -11.10 -3.30
CA PRO A 284 -19.99 -9.67 -3.11
C PRO A 284 -19.43 -9.32 -1.72
N MET A 285 -18.63 -8.26 -1.65
CA MET A 285 -17.97 -7.80 -0.43
C MET A 285 -18.97 -7.55 0.71
N GLU A 286 -20.15 -7.04 0.38
CA GLU A 286 -21.24 -6.77 1.31
C GLU A 286 -21.72 -8.05 2.01
N LEU A 287 -21.90 -9.15 1.25
CA LEU A 287 -22.29 -10.44 1.80
C LEU A 287 -21.16 -11.11 2.56
N ALA A 288 -19.90 -10.95 2.13
CA ALA A 288 -18.74 -11.40 2.89
C ALA A 288 -18.69 -10.73 4.27
N LEU A 289 -18.89 -9.41 4.33
CA LEU A 289 -18.92 -8.64 5.58
C LEU A 289 -20.11 -9.01 6.47
N GLU A 290 -21.29 -9.28 5.90
CA GLU A 290 -22.43 -9.79 6.67
C GLU A 290 -22.17 -11.18 7.24
N ILE A 291 -21.66 -12.12 6.45
CA ILE A 291 -21.28 -13.46 6.92
C ILE A 291 -20.25 -13.38 8.05
N MET A 292 -19.25 -12.51 7.89
CA MET A 292 -18.24 -12.28 8.92
C MET A 292 -18.83 -11.66 10.19
N LYS A 293 -19.78 -10.72 10.06
CA LYS A 293 -20.52 -10.14 11.19
C LYS A 293 -21.41 -11.18 11.88
N PHE A 294 -22.06 -12.07 11.12
CA PHE A 294 -22.84 -13.21 11.65
C PHE A 294 -21.96 -14.22 12.37
N ALA A 295 -20.71 -14.38 11.94
CA ALA A 295 -19.70 -15.23 12.57
C ALA A 295 -18.94 -14.53 13.73
N ASP A 296 -19.44 -13.37 14.21
CA ASP A 296 -18.90 -12.59 15.33
C ASP A 296 -17.47 -12.08 15.14
N TYR A 297 -17.01 -11.95 13.88
CA TYR A 297 -15.77 -11.24 13.59
C TYR A 297 -15.98 -9.73 13.77
N LYS A 298 -15.13 -9.09 14.60
CA LYS A 298 -15.14 -7.63 14.82
C LYS A 298 -14.66 -6.92 13.55
N THR A 299 -15.57 -6.59 12.65
CA THR A 299 -15.30 -5.70 11.53
C THR A 299 -15.07 -4.27 12.04
N PRO A 300 -14.07 -3.53 11.54
CA PRO A 300 -13.93 -2.10 11.83
C PRO A 300 -15.23 -1.41 11.45
N LYS A 301 -15.83 -0.64 12.37
CA LYS A 301 -17.02 0.15 12.06
C LYS A 301 -16.69 1.09 10.90
N SER A 302 -17.38 0.92 9.77
CA SER A 302 -17.28 1.84 8.63
C SER A 302 -17.56 3.26 9.12
N LYS A 303 -16.68 4.20 8.80
CA LYS A 303 -16.89 5.64 9.04
C LYS A 303 -17.67 6.32 7.91
N LEU A 304 -17.93 5.58 6.82
CA LEU A 304 -18.69 6.05 5.67
C LEU A 304 -20.19 5.91 5.93
N ASP A 305 -20.97 6.85 5.41
CA ASP A 305 -22.43 6.86 5.42
C ASP A 305 -22.95 7.24 4.01
N PRO A 306 -23.46 6.29 3.20
CA PRO A 306 -23.66 4.88 3.53
C PRO A 306 -22.32 4.12 3.63
N PRO A 307 -22.27 3.04 4.42
CA PRO A 307 -21.07 2.23 4.57
C PRO A 307 -20.71 1.50 3.26
N HIS A 308 -19.43 1.24 3.05
CA HIS A 308 -18.89 0.46 1.92
C HIS A 308 -19.14 1.02 0.50
N ASP A 309 -19.66 2.24 0.37
CA ASP A 309 -19.79 2.94 -0.91
C ASP A 309 -18.99 4.25 -0.93
N PRO A 310 -17.65 4.19 -1.10
CA PRO A 310 -16.80 5.38 -1.09
C PRO A 310 -17.17 6.42 -2.16
N LEU A 311 -17.72 5.99 -3.31
CA LEU A 311 -18.13 6.90 -4.38
C LEU A 311 -19.52 7.52 -4.19
N HIS A 312 -20.27 7.11 -3.15
CA HIS A 312 -21.57 7.70 -2.85
C HIS A 312 -21.46 9.22 -2.63
N PRO A 313 -22.38 10.05 -3.14
CA PRO A 313 -22.32 11.51 -2.99
C PRO A 313 -22.14 12.02 -1.55
N ALA A 314 -22.77 11.36 -0.58
CA ALA A 314 -22.62 11.69 0.85
C ALA A 314 -21.20 11.44 1.40
N ASN A 315 -20.44 10.53 0.79
CA ASN A 315 -19.07 10.20 1.18
C ASN A 315 -18.02 11.05 0.44
N ARG A 316 -18.43 12.02 -0.39
CA ARG A 316 -17.52 12.79 -1.26
C ARG A 316 -16.40 13.51 -0.50
N GLU A 317 -16.69 14.05 0.67
CA GLU A 317 -15.67 14.71 1.49
C GLU A 317 -14.67 13.70 2.05
N ALA A 318 -15.14 12.61 2.65
CA ALA A 318 -14.30 11.54 3.18
C ALA A 318 -13.42 10.91 2.09
N LEU A 319 -13.99 10.64 0.90
CA LEU A 319 -13.25 10.18 -0.26
C LEU A 319 -12.18 11.19 -0.68
N GLY A 320 -12.52 12.48 -0.76
CA GLY A 320 -11.56 13.52 -1.12
C GLY A 320 -10.38 13.60 -0.15
N GLN A 321 -10.65 13.50 1.16
CA GLN A 321 -9.61 13.45 2.19
C GLN A 321 -8.73 12.19 2.05
N TYR A 322 -9.34 11.04 1.78
CA TYR A 322 -8.62 9.78 1.60
C TYR A 322 -7.73 9.78 0.34
N LEU A 323 -8.23 10.26 -0.80
CA LEU A 323 -7.42 10.40 -2.01
C LEU A 323 -6.27 11.39 -1.83
N LYS A 324 -6.50 12.49 -1.10
CA LYS A 324 -5.43 13.43 -0.71
C LYS A 324 -4.39 12.74 0.16
N TYR A 325 -4.81 11.88 1.09
CA TYR A 325 -3.91 11.08 1.93
C TYR A 325 -3.07 10.11 1.10
N CYS A 326 -3.70 9.28 0.24
CA CYS A 326 -2.98 8.37 -0.66
C CYS A 326 -1.95 9.11 -1.51
N TRP A 327 -2.36 10.22 -2.13
CA TRP A 327 -1.47 11.04 -2.94
C TRP A 327 -0.29 11.59 -2.12
N LYS A 328 -0.55 12.11 -0.90
CA LYS A 328 0.51 12.57 -0.02
C LYS A 328 1.50 11.44 0.28
N THR A 329 1.02 10.26 0.64
CA THR A 329 1.90 9.11 0.91
C THR A 329 2.77 8.74 -0.29
N LEU A 330 2.22 8.75 -1.51
CA LEU A 330 2.99 8.54 -2.75
C LEU A 330 4.08 9.60 -2.94
N VAL A 331 3.77 10.88 -2.66
CA VAL A 331 4.74 11.99 -2.71
C VAL A 331 5.87 11.80 -1.71
N LEU A 332 5.55 11.38 -0.48
CA LEU A 332 6.55 11.13 0.58
C LEU A 332 7.46 9.96 0.23
N TYR A 333 6.89 8.87 -0.28
CA TYR A 333 7.63 7.73 -0.80
C TYR A 333 8.59 8.18 -1.89
N TYR A 334 8.11 8.92 -2.90
CA TYR A 334 8.93 9.41 -4.00
C TYR A 334 10.11 10.24 -3.48
N THR A 335 9.83 11.10 -2.49
CA THR A 335 10.85 11.93 -1.84
C THR A 335 11.91 11.04 -1.19
N MET A 336 11.51 10.09 -0.35
CA MET A 336 12.44 9.16 0.31
C MET A 336 13.29 8.37 -0.71
N ALA A 337 12.66 7.81 -1.75
CA ALA A 337 13.36 7.05 -2.80
C ALA A 337 14.45 7.90 -3.49
N THR A 338 14.16 9.17 -3.76
CA THR A 338 15.12 10.11 -4.35
C THR A 338 16.30 10.38 -3.40
N GLU A 339 16.03 10.56 -2.11
CA GLU A 339 17.06 10.87 -1.10
C GLU A 339 18.03 9.70 -0.86
N ILE A 340 17.57 8.45 -1.01
CA ILE A 340 18.43 7.26 -0.91
C ILE A 340 19.11 6.90 -2.25
N GLY A 341 19.10 7.83 -3.20
CA GLY A 341 19.81 7.69 -4.49
C GLY A 341 19.16 6.73 -5.47
N MET A 342 17.88 6.39 -5.30
CA MET A 342 17.12 5.76 -6.37
C MET A 342 16.78 6.83 -7.40
N ASP A 343 16.72 6.46 -8.68
CA ASP A 343 16.27 7.35 -9.75
C ASP A 343 14.86 6.94 -10.16
N PRO A 344 13.83 7.61 -9.62
CA PRO A 344 12.44 7.24 -9.84
C PRO A 344 11.99 7.37 -11.32
N LEU A 345 12.78 8.08 -12.14
CA LEU A 345 12.46 8.45 -13.51
C LEU A 345 13.38 7.82 -14.55
N ASP A 346 14.37 7.04 -14.12
CA ASP A 346 15.43 6.48 -14.97
C ASP A 346 16.10 7.57 -15.84
N ARG A 347 16.32 8.77 -15.26
CA ARG A 347 17.08 9.87 -15.89
C ARG A 347 18.55 9.50 -16.09
N MET A 348 19.08 8.60 -15.27
CA MET A 348 20.44 8.09 -15.36
C MET A 348 20.47 6.85 -16.27
N ASN A 349 21.21 6.92 -17.38
CA ASN A 349 21.55 5.78 -18.24
C ASN A 349 22.42 4.75 -17.49
N GLN A 350 21.87 4.06 -16.50
CA GLN A 350 22.58 3.01 -15.77
C GLN A 350 22.36 1.66 -16.47
N SER A 351 23.48 1.00 -16.78
CA SER A 351 23.58 -0.28 -17.48
C SER A 351 23.12 -1.48 -16.64
N ASP A 352 22.81 -1.26 -15.36
CA ASP A 352 22.36 -2.32 -14.47
C ASP A 352 20.82 -2.43 -14.51
N ARG A 353 20.33 -3.48 -15.17
CA ARG A 353 18.90 -3.77 -15.34
C ARG A 353 18.27 -4.45 -14.14
N SER A 354 19.07 -4.93 -13.18
CA SER A 354 18.61 -5.84 -12.14
C SER A 354 17.94 -5.15 -10.94
N ASN A 355 17.93 -3.81 -10.88
CA ASN A 355 17.50 -3.10 -9.68
C ASN A 355 16.84 -1.73 -9.96
N LYS A 356 16.16 -1.59 -11.11
CA LYS A 356 15.53 -0.34 -11.55
C LYS A 356 14.11 -0.20 -11.02
N PHE A 357 13.98 0.42 -9.85
CA PHE A 357 12.73 1.04 -9.45
C PHE A 357 12.34 2.12 -10.47
N ASN A 358 11.13 2.03 -11.02
CA ASN A 358 10.65 2.93 -12.06
C ASN A 358 9.16 3.23 -11.85
N TRP A 359 8.83 4.48 -11.54
CA TRP A 359 7.44 4.88 -11.31
C TRP A 359 6.55 4.72 -12.54
N LYS A 360 7.10 4.82 -13.75
CA LYS A 360 6.30 4.58 -14.96
C LYS A 360 5.83 3.14 -15.02
N ASN A 361 6.69 2.19 -14.61
CA ASN A 361 6.33 0.79 -14.51
C ASN A 361 5.26 0.60 -13.42
N LEU A 362 5.45 1.15 -12.21
CA LEU A 362 4.45 1.04 -11.14
C LEU A 362 3.08 1.61 -11.52
N VAL A 363 3.04 2.78 -12.18
CA VAL A 363 1.78 3.38 -12.65
C VAL A 363 1.19 2.56 -13.81
N GLY A 364 2.04 2.04 -14.70
CA GLY A 364 1.63 1.13 -15.76
C GLY A 364 1.00 -0.15 -15.22
N ASP A 365 1.64 -0.78 -14.23
CA ASP A 365 1.16 -1.98 -13.55
C ASP A 365 -0.18 -1.71 -12.85
N ALA A 366 -0.30 -0.60 -12.11
CA ALA A 366 -1.56 -0.19 -11.49
C ALA A 366 -2.69 0.06 -12.50
N ILE A 367 -2.38 0.49 -13.74
CA ILE A 367 -3.35 0.60 -14.82
C ILE A 367 -3.73 -0.79 -15.36
N ILE A 368 -2.75 -1.67 -15.54
CA ILE A 368 -2.96 -3.05 -16.02
C ILE A 368 -3.85 -3.81 -15.05
N ASP A 369 -3.60 -3.66 -13.75
CA ASP A 369 -4.40 -4.24 -12.67
C ASP A 369 -5.89 -3.87 -12.79
N LEU A 370 -6.25 -2.70 -13.33
CA LEU A 370 -7.67 -2.34 -13.55
C LEU A 370 -8.43 -3.32 -14.46
N PHE A 371 -7.73 -4.05 -15.33
CA PHE A 371 -8.36 -4.93 -16.32
C PHE A 371 -7.78 -6.35 -16.36
N ASP A 372 -6.64 -6.63 -15.72
CA ASP A 372 -6.02 -7.94 -15.71
C ASP A 372 -5.39 -8.31 -14.35
N HIS A 373 -6.12 -9.12 -13.59
CA HIS A 373 -5.63 -9.70 -12.32
C HIS A 373 -5.27 -11.18 -12.45
N ARG A 374 -4.92 -11.68 -13.64
CA ARG A 374 -4.44 -13.07 -13.80
C ARG A 374 -2.92 -13.12 -13.86
N LYS A 375 -2.27 -13.02 -12.70
CA LYS A 375 -0.90 -13.49 -12.52
C LYS A 375 -0.77 -15.04 -12.60
N ASP A 376 -1.89 -15.77 -12.63
CA ASP A 376 -1.91 -17.21 -12.91
C ASP A 376 -2.18 -17.54 -14.39
N ARG A 377 -1.06 -17.72 -15.11
CA ARG A 377 -0.84 -18.53 -16.34
C ARG A 377 -1.56 -18.20 -17.67
N HIS A 378 -0.69 -18.06 -18.68
CA HIS A 378 -0.81 -18.31 -20.13
C HIS A 378 -1.64 -17.35 -21.00
N TYR A 379 -0.88 -16.53 -21.76
CA TYR A 379 -1.20 -15.96 -23.08
C TYR A 379 -2.54 -15.21 -23.20
N ASP A 380 -2.64 -14.01 -22.64
CA ASP A 380 -3.47 -12.97 -23.26
C ASP A 380 -2.55 -12.04 -24.08
N TRP A 381 -2.68 -12.09 -25.40
CA TRP A 381 -1.92 -11.24 -26.33
C TRP A 381 -2.22 -9.74 -26.12
N ARG A 382 -3.36 -9.38 -25.51
CA ARG A 382 -3.69 -8.00 -25.16
C ARG A 382 -2.81 -7.48 -24.03
N TYR A 383 -2.45 -8.35 -23.09
CA TYR A 383 -1.44 -8.07 -22.06
C TYR A 383 -0.08 -7.87 -22.73
N GLU A 384 0.37 -8.76 -23.61
CA GLU A 384 1.65 -8.55 -24.31
C GLU A 384 1.67 -7.26 -25.13
N TYR A 385 0.57 -6.89 -25.81
CA TYR A 385 0.50 -5.65 -26.57
C TYR A 385 0.61 -4.41 -25.68
N LEU A 386 -0.14 -4.34 -24.59
CA LEU A 386 -0.13 -3.18 -23.69
C LEU A 386 1.11 -3.16 -22.80
N THR A 387 1.54 -4.28 -22.25
CA THR A 387 2.78 -4.39 -21.46
C THR A 387 3.99 -4.07 -22.32
N ARG A 388 4.09 -4.53 -23.57
CA ARG A 388 5.19 -4.11 -24.48
C ARG A 388 5.08 -2.63 -24.87
N SER A 389 3.89 -2.07 -24.89
CA SER A 389 3.65 -0.66 -25.23
C SER A 389 3.85 0.29 -24.05
N LEU A 390 3.65 -0.17 -22.81
CA LEU A 390 3.83 0.60 -21.57
C LEU A 390 5.23 0.40 -20.97
N SER A 391 5.82 -0.79 -21.15
CA SER A 391 7.21 -1.10 -20.80
C SER A 391 8.20 -0.59 -21.86
N MET A 392 8.00 0.63 -22.37
CA MET A 392 8.87 1.21 -23.40
C MET A 392 10.34 1.27 -22.93
N LYS A 393 11.15 0.37 -23.49
CA LYS A 393 12.61 0.35 -23.72
C LYS A 393 13.55 0.90 -22.65
#